data_AF-A0A2W6TTS3-F1
#
_entry.id   AF-A0A2W6TTS3-F1
#
_cell.length_a   1.000
_cell.length_b   1.000
_cell.length_c   1.000
_cell.angle_alpha   90.00
_cell.angle_beta   90.00
_cell.angle_gamma   90.00
#
_symmetry.space_group_name_H-M   'P 1'
#
loop_
_entity.id
_entity.type
_entity.pdbx_description
1 polymer ?
#
loop_
_entity_poly.entity_id
_entity_poly.type
_entity_poly.pdbx_seq_one_letter_code
_entity_poly.pdbx_strand_id
1 'polypeptide(L)'
;AWGIYANVFMGYEGLPVEFRVDGGEWQPMKQVKQADPRLLVENIADDLAKELRGYDRSPEAVPSSHLWRAALPTKLSEGEHAVEVRTTLNGVEYRSQASYRLQTAQP
;
A
#
# COMPACT_ATOMS: atom_id res chain seq x y z
N ALA A 1 13.91 -1.54 -0.21
CA ALA A 1 13.22 -2.42 -1.17
C ALA A 1 11.87 -1.80 -1.52
N TRP A 2 11.51 -1.75 -2.81
CA TRP A 2 10.19 -1.30 -3.27
C TRP A 2 9.09 -2.21 -2.70
N GLY A 3 7.91 -1.66 -2.44
CA GLY A 3 6.85 -2.41 -1.79
C GLY A 3 5.46 -1.93 -2.15
N ILE A 4 4.55 -2.89 -2.22
CA ILE A 4 3.11 -2.66 -2.33
C ILE A 4 2.59 -2.61 -0.89
N TYR A 5 1.80 -1.59 -0.58
CA TYR A 5 1.12 -1.44 0.70
C TYR A 5 -0.38 -1.62 0.52
N ALA A 6 -1.00 -2.34 1.45
CA ALA A 6 -2.43 -2.43 1.61
C ALA A 6 -2.80 -1.93 3.01
N ASN A 7 -3.71 -0.96 3.07
CA ASN A 7 -4.31 -0.51 4.32
C ASN A 7 -5.62 -1.28 4.54
N VAL A 8 -5.63 -2.20 5.51
CA VAL A 8 -6.82 -2.94 5.93
C VAL A 8 -7.19 -2.45 7.32
N PHE A 9 -7.91 -1.34 7.38
CA PHE A 9 -8.12 -0.56 8.62
C PHE A 9 -8.69 -1.39 9.78
N MET A 10 -9.64 -2.28 9.50
CA MET A 10 -10.27 -3.17 10.49
C MET A 10 -9.55 -4.53 10.63
N GLY A 11 -8.37 -4.67 10.03
CA GLY A 11 -7.60 -5.91 10.08
C GLY A 11 -6.93 -6.13 11.44
N TYR A 12 -6.57 -7.37 11.70
CA TYR A 12 -5.92 -7.80 12.94
C TYR A 12 -4.69 -8.67 12.65
N GLU A 13 -3.84 -8.85 13.66
CA GLU A 13 -2.66 -9.71 13.53
C GLU A 13 -3.05 -11.15 13.22
N GLY A 14 -2.48 -11.70 12.14
CA GLY A 14 -2.83 -13.02 11.63
C GLY A 14 -3.99 -13.03 10.62
N LEU A 15 -4.61 -11.90 10.30
CA LEU A 15 -5.54 -11.80 9.17
C LEU A 15 -4.79 -12.05 7.85
N PRO A 16 -5.18 -13.07 7.05
CA PRO A 16 -4.58 -13.32 5.76
C PRO A 16 -4.93 -12.21 4.77
N VAL A 17 -3.90 -11.50 4.30
CA VAL A 17 -4.00 -10.55 3.20
C VAL A 17 -3.07 -11.03 2.11
N GLU A 18 -3.60 -11.15 0.89
CA GLU A 18 -2.86 -11.68 -0.24
C GLU A 18 -2.87 -10.68 -1.39
N PHE A 19 -1.84 -10.73 -2.22
CA PHE A 19 -1.76 -9.97 -3.45
C PHE A 19 -1.40 -10.88 -4.62
N ARG A 20 -1.75 -10.47 -5.84
CA ARG A 20 -1.25 -11.06 -7.08
C ARG A 20 -0.96 -9.98 -8.09
N VAL A 21 -0.15 -10.32 -9.09
CA VAL A 21 0.17 -9.43 -10.21
C VAL A 21 -0.23 -10.11 -11.52
N ASP A 22 -0.87 -9.35 -12.41
CA ASP A 22 -1.29 -9.77 -13.76
C ASP A 22 -2.05 -11.10 -13.78
N GLY A 23 -2.94 -11.30 -12.80
CA GLY A 23 -3.75 -12.52 -12.69
C GLY A 23 -2.98 -13.77 -12.28
N GLY A 24 -1.71 -13.65 -11.87
CA GLY A 24 -0.90 -14.77 -11.38
C GLY A 24 -1.35 -15.33 -10.03
N GLU A 25 -0.48 -16.14 -9.42
CA GLU A 25 -0.75 -16.77 -8.13
C GLU A 25 -0.88 -15.76 -6.99
N TRP A 26 -1.83 -16.02 -6.09
CA TRP A 26 -1.97 -15.28 -4.84
C TRP A 26 -0.78 -15.55 -3.92
N GLN A 27 -0.19 -14.47 -3.41
CA GLN A 27 0.96 -14.50 -2.53
C GLN A 27 0.64 -13.76 -1.23
N PRO A 28 1.11 -14.23 -0.07
CA PRO A 28 0.82 -13.58 1.20
C PRO A 28 1.54 -12.21 1.29
N MET A 29 0.84 -11.23 1.85
CA MET A 29 1.43 -9.98 2.31
C MET A 29 1.81 -10.11 3.80
N LYS A 30 2.85 -9.39 4.22
CA LYS A 30 3.29 -9.37 5.63
C LYS A 30 2.70 -8.15 6.33
N GLN A 31 2.03 -8.33 7.46
CA GLN A 31 1.65 -7.20 8.31
C GLN A 31 2.90 -6.48 8.84
N VAL A 32 2.89 -5.15 8.83
CA VAL A 32 3.99 -4.30 9.28
C VAL A 32 3.48 -3.21 10.21
N LYS A 33 4.27 -2.85 11.23
CA LYS A 33 4.04 -1.68 12.08
C LYS A 33 4.93 -0.53 11.59
N GLN A 34 4.37 0.31 10.73
CA GLN A 34 5.06 1.44 10.09
C GLN A 34 4.08 2.61 9.96
N ALA A 35 4.58 3.83 9.83
CA ALA A 35 3.75 4.97 9.48
C ALA A 35 3.17 4.76 8.07
N ASP A 36 1.87 5.07 7.89
CA ASP A 36 1.21 4.94 6.58
C ASP A 36 1.88 5.90 5.57
N PRO A 37 2.45 5.40 4.46
CA PRO A 37 3.09 6.24 3.46
C PRO A 37 2.16 7.31 2.88
N ARG A 38 0.84 7.07 2.77
CA ARG A 38 -0.11 8.08 2.30
C ARG A 38 -0.30 9.20 3.31
N LEU A 39 -0.38 8.87 4.60
CA LEU A 39 -0.49 9.88 5.66
C LEU A 39 0.80 10.70 5.78
N LEU A 40 1.96 10.06 5.60
CA LEU A 40 3.24 10.76 5.55
C LEU A 40 3.30 11.78 4.41
N VAL A 41 2.76 11.45 3.22
CA VAL A 41 2.68 12.42 2.11
C VAL A 41 1.85 13.64 2.50
N GLU A 42 0.70 13.45 3.16
CA GLU A 42 -0.12 14.57 3.64
C GLU A 42 0.60 15.40 4.71
N ASN A 43 1.25 14.75 5.69
CA ASN A 43 2.01 15.46 6.72
C ASN A 43 3.14 16.31 6.11
N ILE A 44 3.88 15.78 5.14
CA ILE A 44 4.93 16.51 4.42
C ILE A 44 4.32 17.68 3.65
N ALA A 45 3.18 17.47 2.99
CA ALA A 45 2.51 18.51 2.22
C ALA A 45 2.00 19.66 3.10
N ASP A 46 1.54 19.35 4.32
CA ASP A 46 1.14 20.33 5.33
C ASP A 46 2.33 21.11 5.91
N ASP A 47 3.48 20.45 6.09
CA ASP A 47 4.70 21.10 6.59
C ASP A 47 5.32 22.05 5.55
N LEU A 48 5.31 21.67 4.28
CA LEU A 48 5.84 22.48 3.17
C LEU A 48 4.90 23.61 2.71
N ALA A 49 3.70 23.70 3.28
CA ALA A 49 2.67 24.64 2.85
C ALA A 49 3.05 26.09 3.20
N LYS A 50 3.11 26.96 2.18
CA LYS A 50 3.28 28.42 2.37
C LYS A 50 1.96 29.16 2.60
N GLU A 51 0.85 28.49 2.26
CA GLU A 51 -0.51 28.99 2.38
C GLU A 51 -1.36 27.97 3.12
N LEU A 52 -2.48 28.40 3.69
CA LEU A 52 -3.36 27.53 4.46
C LEU A 52 -3.98 26.45 3.55
N ARG A 53 -3.67 25.17 3.82
CA ARG A 53 -4.27 24.01 3.12
C ARG A 53 -5.60 23.56 3.71
N GLY A 54 -5.87 23.94 4.96
CA GLY A 54 -7.08 23.62 5.70
C GLY A 54 -6.99 24.17 7.13
N TYR A 55 -8.13 24.27 7.82
CA TYR A 55 -8.15 24.69 9.23
C TYR A 55 -7.59 23.60 10.15
N ASP A 56 -7.80 22.33 9.81
CA ASP A 56 -7.27 21.17 10.49
C ASP A 56 -6.17 20.51 9.66
N ARG A 57 -5.09 20.09 10.31
CA ARG A 57 -4.00 19.32 9.71
C ARG A 57 -4.24 17.83 9.89
N SER A 58 -3.72 17.04 8.96
CA SER A 58 -3.68 15.58 9.15
C SER A 58 -2.90 15.26 10.43
N PRO A 59 -3.32 14.25 11.23
CA PRO A 59 -2.55 13.82 12.39
C PRO A 59 -1.17 13.32 11.96
N GLU A 60 -0.21 13.38 12.89
CA GLU A 60 1.13 12.82 12.64
C GLU A 60 1.04 11.32 12.34
N ALA A 61 1.72 10.89 11.28
CA ALA A 61 1.79 9.51 10.89
C ALA A 61 2.61 8.70 11.90
N VAL A 62 1.91 7.98 12.77
CA VAL A 62 2.51 7.04 13.73
C VAL A 62 2.46 5.60 13.20
N PRO A 63 3.30 4.67 13.71
CA PRO A 63 3.22 3.27 13.33
C PRO A 63 1.83 2.65 13.52
N SER A 64 1.21 2.20 12.43
CA SER A 64 -0.13 1.62 12.42
C SER A 64 -0.12 0.09 12.41
N SER A 65 -1.14 -0.54 13.00
CA SER A 65 -1.35 -2.00 12.94
C SER A 65 -2.07 -2.47 11.66
N HIS A 66 -2.62 -1.54 10.88
CA HIS A 66 -3.49 -1.84 9.75
C HIS A 66 -2.77 -1.89 8.39
N LEU A 67 -1.43 -2.05 8.38
CA LEU A 67 -0.64 -2.08 7.14
C LEU A 67 -0.12 -3.47 6.83
N TRP A 68 -0.31 -3.88 5.58
CA TRP A 68 0.30 -5.07 4.98
C TRP A 68 1.23 -4.64 3.86
N ARG A 69 2.38 -5.31 3.78
CA ARG A 69 3.43 -5.02 2.81
C ARG A 69 3.88 -6.27 2.09
N ALA A 70 3.99 -6.17 0.77
CA ALA A 70 4.68 -7.14 -0.07
C ALA A 70 5.85 -6.48 -0.80
N ALA A 71 6.85 -7.26 -1.21
CA ALA A 71 7.84 -6.77 -2.15
C ALA A 71 7.18 -6.57 -3.51
N LEU A 72 7.39 -5.40 -4.12
CA LEU A 72 6.88 -5.11 -5.46
C LEU A 72 7.68 -5.97 -6.48
N PRO A 73 7.02 -6.78 -7.33
CA PRO A 73 7.72 -7.55 -8.35
C PRO A 73 8.36 -6.64 -9.40
N THR A 74 9.67 -6.75 -9.59
CA THR A 74 10.44 -5.91 -10.54
C THR A 74 11.11 -6.71 -11.65
N LYS A 75 10.86 -8.03 -11.71
CA LYS A 75 11.44 -8.94 -12.71
C LYS A 75 10.47 -9.27 -13.85
N LEU A 76 9.37 -8.53 -13.96
CA LEU A 76 8.41 -8.67 -15.06
C LEU A 76 8.89 -7.87 -16.28
N SER A 77 8.25 -8.10 -17.43
CA SER A 77 8.49 -7.33 -18.65
C SER A 77 8.29 -5.83 -18.40
N GLU A 78 8.94 -4.96 -19.18
CA GLU A 78 8.59 -3.54 -19.17
C GLU A 78 7.12 -3.32 -19.53
N GLY A 79 6.49 -2.32 -18.90
CA GLY A 79 5.09 -2.02 -19.11
C GLY A 79 4.31 -1.81 -17.81
N GLU A 80 2.99 -1.66 -17.96
CA GLU A 80 2.07 -1.54 -16.84
C GLU A 80 1.63 -2.93 -16.36
N HIS A 81 1.58 -3.09 -15.03
CA HIS A 81 1.19 -4.30 -14.35
C HIS A 81 0.05 -4.01 -13.37
N ALA A 82 -0.96 -4.88 -13.37
CA ALA A 82 -2.07 -4.81 -12.44
C ALA A 82 -1.74 -5.57 -11.16
N VAL A 83 -1.97 -4.93 -10.02
CA VAL A 83 -1.90 -5.55 -8.69
C VAL A 83 -3.30 -5.70 -8.16
N GLU A 84 -3.68 -6.90 -7.77
CA GLU A 84 -4.90 -7.15 -7.00
C GLU A 84 -4.51 -7.53 -5.57
N VAL A 85 -5.29 -7.06 -4.61
CA VAL A 85 -5.17 -7.39 -3.18
C VAL A 85 -6.51 -7.92 -2.70
N ARG A 86 -6.50 -8.95 -1.86
CA ARG A 86 -7.69 -9.50 -1.22
C ARG A 86 -7.49 -9.85 0.24
N THR A 87 -8.59 -9.88 0.98
CA THR A 87 -8.69 -10.40 2.35
C THR A 87 -10.12 -10.84 2.61
N THR A 88 -10.33 -11.78 3.53
CA THR A 88 -11.67 -12.16 4.00
C THR A 88 -11.79 -11.82 5.48
N LEU A 89 -12.72 -10.93 5.84
CA LEU A 89 -12.98 -10.51 7.21
C LEU A 89 -14.43 -10.82 7.56
N ASN A 90 -14.64 -11.59 8.63
CA ASN A 90 -15.98 -12.01 9.09
C ASN A 90 -16.84 -12.67 7.99
N GLY A 91 -16.21 -13.48 7.13
CA GLY A 91 -16.88 -14.18 6.02
C GLY A 91 -17.15 -13.31 4.78
N VAL A 92 -16.80 -12.02 4.80
CA VAL A 92 -16.91 -11.12 3.66
C VAL A 92 -15.55 -10.96 3.00
N GLU A 93 -15.47 -11.22 1.69
CA GLU A 93 -14.28 -10.98 0.90
C GLU A 93 -14.22 -9.50 0.47
N TYR A 94 -13.07 -8.87 0.69
CA TYR A 94 -12.75 -7.52 0.23
C TYR A 94 -11.63 -7.60 -0.80
N ARG A 95 -11.76 -6.82 -1.87
CA ARG A 95 -10.77 -6.73 -2.94
C ARG A 95 -10.47 -5.28 -3.29
N SER A 96 -9.23 -5.03 -3.70
CA SER A 96 -8.79 -3.75 -4.24
C SER A 96 -7.78 -3.98 -5.36
N GLN A 97 -7.65 -3.01 -6.27
CA GLN A 97 -6.74 -3.07 -7.39
C GLN A 97 -5.94 -1.77 -7.50
N ALA A 98 -4.68 -1.88 -7.92
CA ALA A 98 -3.81 -0.77 -8.31
C ALA A 98 -2.98 -1.18 -9.54
N SER A 99 -2.23 -0.25 -10.13
CA SER A 99 -1.23 -0.57 -11.15
C SER A 99 0.11 0.07 -10.83
N TYR A 100 1.18 -0.51 -11.37
CA TYR A 100 2.52 0.08 -11.40
C TYR A 100 3.16 -0.15 -12.76
N ARG A 101 4.12 0.69 -13.12
CA ARG A 101 4.84 0.57 -14.40
C ARG A 101 6.30 0.23 -14.16
N LEU A 102 6.78 -0.80 -14.84
CA LEU A 102 8.21 -1.09 -14.97
C LEU A 102 8.74 -0.44 -16.24
N GLN A 103 9.92 0.17 -16.12
CA GLN A 103 10.63 0.82 -17.20
C GLN A 103 12.11 0.48 -17.07
N THR A 104 12.82 0.31 -18.18
CA THR A 104 14.28 0.18 -18.14
C THR A 104 14.89 1.49 -17.69
N ALA A 105 15.71 1.42 -16.63
CA ALA A 105 16.53 2.55 -16.21
C ALA A 105 17.68 2.72 -17.21
N GLN A 106 17.66 3.82 -17.96
CA GLN A 106 18.82 4.25 -18.75
C GLN A 106 19.74 5.10 -17.84
N PRO A 107 21.07 4.88 -17.87
CA PRO A 107 22.03 5.66 -17.10
C PRO A 107 22.02 7.16 -17.40
#